data_AF-A0A0W0W1Z6-F1
#
_entry.id   AF-A0A0W0W1Z6-F1
#
_cell.length_a   1.000
_cell.length_b   1.000
_cell.length_c   1.000
_cell.angle_alpha   90.00
_cell.angle_beta   90.00
_cell.angle_gamma   90.00
#
_symmetry.space_group_name_H-M   'P 1'
#
loop_
_entity.id
_entity.type
_entity.pdbx_description
1 polymer ?
#
loop_
_entity_poly.entity_id
_entity_poly.type
_entity_poly.pdbx_seq_one_letter_code
_entity_poly.pdbx_strand_id
1 'polypeptide(L)'
;MIRHLNILAIVLFLLPIVSQAETIYKGASPYGKMVEIPNPNKQLLPNPFPVYSNDDVVIINHPMPGFSKINIPLDNGYKKNPGCYIMCYSHQQGLYKAAKDIYAQGMVRVAGTYDNNRICQPTGDEQQVISAMQKYKDLCNHKIKNCANDCWAGGDTGGWYGMQLNP
;
A
#
# COMPACT_ATOMS: atom_id res chain seq x y z
N MET A 1 42.19 64.31 4.32
CA MET A 1 40.75 63.94 4.28
C MET A 1 40.70 62.43 4.16
N ILE A 2 40.57 61.72 5.29
CA ILE A 2 39.32 61.18 5.85
C ILE A 2 38.70 60.12 4.93
N ARG A 3 38.87 58.86 5.37
CA ARG A 3 37.93 57.73 5.43
C ARG A 3 36.98 57.51 4.23
N HIS A 4 36.90 56.26 3.74
CA HIS A 4 35.85 55.34 4.17
C HIS A 4 36.06 53.91 3.63
N LEU A 5 36.03 52.99 4.59
CA LEU A 5 35.85 51.55 4.47
C LEU A 5 34.53 51.25 3.74
N ASN A 6 34.51 50.31 2.80
CA ASN A 6 33.29 49.63 2.40
C ASN A 6 33.50 48.11 2.43
N ILE A 7 33.09 47.56 3.56
CA ILE A 7 32.83 46.13 3.77
C ILE A 7 31.48 45.87 3.11
N LEU A 8 31.44 45.06 2.05
CA LEU A 8 30.17 44.50 1.57
C LEU A 8 30.08 43.05 2.05
N ALA A 9 29.18 42.86 3.01
CA ALA A 9 28.89 41.60 3.67
C ALA A 9 28.35 40.56 2.67
N ILE A 10 28.94 39.37 2.69
CA ILE A 10 28.40 38.17 2.07
C ILE A 10 27.19 37.76 2.91
N VAL A 11 25.99 37.99 2.39
CA VAL A 11 24.75 37.46 2.96
C VAL A 11 24.70 35.96 2.68
N LEU A 12 25.14 35.16 3.65
CA LEU A 12 24.90 33.72 3.69
C LEU A 12 23.39 33.51 3.84
N PHE A 13 22.69 33.18 2.75
CA PHE A 13 21.33 32.66 2.82
C PHE A 13 21.38 31.25 3.42
N LEU A 14 21.20 31.18 4.74
CA LEU A 14 20.80 29.95 5.43
C LEU A 14 19.36 29.64 5.01
N LEU A 15 19.19 28.78 4.01
CA LEU A 15 17.91 28.15 3.74
C LEU A 15 17.54 27.27 4.94
N PRO A 16 16.34 27.40 5.53
CA PRO A 16 15.92 26.47 6.55
C PRO A 16 15.71 25.09 5.91
N ILE A 17 16.50 24.12 6.37
CA ILE A 17 16.24 22.71 6.15
C ILE A 17 14.86 22.43 6.76
N VAL A 18 13.85 22.26 5.91
CA VAL A 18 12.54 21.76 6.34
C VAL A 18 12.75 20.31 6.77
N SER A 19 12.95 20.12 8.08
CA SER A 19 12.86 18.82 8.73
C SER A 19 11.40 18.38 8.61
N GLN A 20 11.14 17.40 7.75
CA GLN A 20 9.83 16.75 7.67
C GLN A 20 9.62 15.97 8.98
N ALA A 21 8.87 16.56 9.91
CA ALA A 21 8.38 15.86 11.08
C ALA A 21 7.48 14.71 10.61
N GLU A 22 7.88 13.48 10.88
CA GLU A 22 7.07 12.29 10.59
C GLU A 22 5.75 12.39 11.38
N THR A 23 4.63 12.53 10.66
CA THR A 23 3.32 12.55 11.28
C THR A 23 3.00 11.15 11.81
N ILE A 24 3.08 10.98 13.14
CA ILE A 24 2.60 9.79 13.83
C ILE A 24 1.07 9.80 13.76
N TYR A 25 0.47 8.93 12.94
CA TYR A 25 -0.98 8.70 12.94
C TYR A 25 -1.37 7.99 14.24
N LYS A 26 -1.87 8.76 15.22
CA LYS A 26 -2.45 8.23 16.46
C LYS A 26 -3.94 7.95 16.22
N GLY A 27 -4.27 6.74 15.79
CA GLY A 27 -5.65 6.24 15.79
C GLY A 27 -6.00 5.60 17.13
N ALA A 28 -7.13 5.98 17.74
CA ALA A 28 -7.62 5.35 18.96
C ALA A 28 -8.18 3.96 18.63
N SER A 29 -7.58 2.90 19.18
CA SER A 29 -8.15 1.55 19.18
C SER A 29 -9.23 1.45 20.26
N PRO A 30 -10.37 0.76 20.00
CA PRO A 30 -11.40 0.50 21.00
C PRO A 30 -10.92 -0.37 22.19
N TYR A 31 -9.67 -0.86 22.15
CA TYR A 31 -9.06 -1.69 23.19
C TYR A 31 -7.99 -0.98 24.05
N GLY A 32 -7.91 0.35 24.02
CA GLY A 32 -7.14 1.14 25.01
C GLY A 32 -5.61 1.00 24.98
N LYS A 33 -5.05 0.17 24.09
CA LYS A 33 -3.61 0.17 23.78
C LYS A 33 -3.38 0.97 22.50
N MET A 34 -2.47 1.94 22.56
CA MET A 34 -1.92 2.56 21.35
C MET A 34 -1.15 1.47 20.60
N VAL A 35 -1.78 0.86 19.61
CA VAL A 35 -1.10 -0.01 18.65
C VAL A 35 -0.42 0.92 17.66
N GLU A 36 0.91 0.84 17.54
CA GLU A 36 1.62 1.53 16.48
C GLU A 36 1.05 1.04 15.15
N ILE A 37 0.35 1.92 14.42
CA ILE A 37 -0.17 1.57 13.11
C ILE A 37 1.06 1.44 12.20
N PRO A 38 1.33 0.23 11.67
CA PRO A 38 2.50 0.01 10.83
C PRO A 38 2.49 0.97 9.65
N ASN A 39 3.59 1.69 9.42
CA ASN A 39 3.66 2.59 8.27
C ASN A 39 3.58 1.76 6.98
N PRO A 40 2.46 1.83 6.24
CA PRO A 40 2.18 0.91 5.13
C PRO A 40 3.13 1.13 3.94
N ASN A 41 3.72 2.33 3.85
CA ASN A 41 4.67 2.68 2.81
C ASN A 41 6.10 2.16 3.11
N LYS A 42 6.39 1.79 4.36
CA LYS A 42 7.71 1.36 4.81
C LYS A 42 7.78 -0.13 5.15
N GLN A 43 6.67 -0.75 5.51
CA GLN A 43 6.67 -2.12 6.03
C GLN A 43 6.23 -3.17 5.01
N LEU A 44 6.91 -4.31 5.04
CA LEU A 44 6.54 -5.49 4.27
C LEU A 44 5.46 -6.28 5.02
N LEU A 45 4.46 -6.77 4.29
CA LEU A 45 3.52 -7.76 4.82
C LEU A 45 4.20 -9.13 4.84
N PRO A 46 3.89 -10.00 5.83
CA PRO A 46 4.37 -11.37 5.84
C PRO A 46 3.85 -12.13 4.61
N ASN A 47 4.63 -13.09 4.12
CA ASN A 47 4.22 -13.97 3.02
C ASN A 47 4.20 -15.43 3.48
N PRO A 48 3.05 -16.12 3.46
CA PRO A 48 1.75 -15.61 3.03
C PRO A 48 1.13 -14.62 4.03
N PHE A 49 0.25 -13.75 3.54
CA PHE A 49 -0.50 -12.81 4.37
C PHE A 49 -1.85 -13.42 4.76
N PRO A 50 -2.15 -13.59 6.06
CA PRO A 50 -3.42 -14.14 6.48
C PRO A 50 -4.54 -13.09 6.39
N VAL A 51 -5.61 -13.44 5.71
CA VAL A 51 -6.90 -12.74 5.77
C VAL A 51 -7.98 -13.72 6.20
N TYR A 52 -9.16 -13.21 6.52
CA TYR A 52 -10.29 -14.02 6.93
C TYR A 52 -11.51 -13.58 6.14
N SER A 53 -12.25 -14.54 5.57
CA SER A 53 -13.45 -14.27 4.78
C SER A 53 -14.65 -15.08 5.27
N ASN A 54 -15.85 -14.56 5.04
CA ASN A 54 -17.09 -15.33 5.15
C ASN A 54 -17.73 -15.52 3.75
N ASP A 55 -18.88 -16.17 3.69
CA ASP A 55 -19.60 -16.43 2.43
C ASP A 55 -20.16 -15.15 1.78
N ASP A 56 -20.23 -14.04 2.52
CA ASP A 56 -20.75 -12.74 2.08
C ASP A 56 -19.69 -11.83 1.44
N VAL A 57 -18.53 -12.36 1.04
CA VAL A 57 -17.45 -11.58 0.37
C VAL A 57 -16.82 -10.52 1.29
N VAL A 58 -17.08 -10.57 2.61
CA VAL A 58 -16.44 -9.70 3.59
C VAL A 58 -15.05 -10.24 3.90
N ILE A 59 -14.03 -9.40 3.76
CA ILE A 59 -12.64 -9.77 4.07
C ILE A 59 -12.09 -8.88 5.18
N ILE A 60 -11.52 -9.50 6.20
CA ILE A 60 -10.92 -8.84 7.36
C ILE A 60 -9.48 -9.33 7.58
N ASN A 61 -8.69 -8.56 8.32
CA ASN A 61 -7.27 -8.84 8.57
C ASN A 61 -7.00 -9.46 9.95
N HIS A 62 -8.02 -9.93 10.66
CA HIS A 62 -7.90 -10.57 11.98
C HIS A 62 -8.90 -11.73 12.13
N PRO A 63 -8.61 -12.73 12.97
CA PRO A 63 -9.55 -13.83 13.23
C PRO A 63 -10.89 -13.32 13.78
N MET A 64 -12.00 -13.83 13.24
CA MET A 64 -13.35 -13.52 13.71
C MET A 64 -14.22 -14.78 13.65
N PRO A 65 -15.10 -15.04 14.64
CA PRO A 65 -16.06 -16.14 14.57
C PRO A 65 -16.89 -16.10 13.28
N GLY A 66 -17.04 -17.24 12.62
CA GLY A 66 -17.75 -17.34 11.34
C GLY A 66 -16.92 -17.01 10.10
N PHE A 67 -15.65 -16.63 10.25
CA PHE A 67 -14.75 -16.38 9.13
C PHE A 67 -13.71 -17.51 8.98
N SER A 68 -13.44 -17.89 7.74
CA SER A 68 -12.40 -18.85 7.37
C SER A 68 -11.10 -18.14 7.04
N LYS A 69 -9.98 -18.70 7.53
CA LYS A 69 -8.64 -18.18 7.24
C LYS A 69 -8.23 -18.48 5.81
N ILE A 70 -7.72 -17.47 5.11
CA ILE A 70 -7.15 -17.56 3.78
C ILE A 70 -5.73 -16.99 3.81
N ASN A 71 -4.80 -17.72 3.20
CA ASN A 71 -3.40 -17.29 3.10
C ASN A 71 -3.17 -16.72 1.70
N ILE A 72 -3.06 -15.40 1.59
CA ILE A 72 -2.78 -14.73 0.32
C ILE A 72 -1.27 -14.89 0.02
N PRO A 73 -0.87 -15.34 -1.18
CA PRO A 73 0.51 -15.32 -1.61
C PRO A 73 0.94 -13.90 -2.01
N LEU A 74 2.16 -13.51 -1.64
CA LEU A 74 2.71 -12.19 -1.93
C LEU A 74 4.06 -12.28 -2.64
N ASP A 75 4.29 -11.37 -3.59
CA ASP A 75 5.63 -11.05 -4.07
C ASP A 75 6.15 -9.79 -3.37
N ASN A 76 7.15 -9.98 -2.50
CA ASN A 76 7.90 -8.91 -1.84
C ASN A 76 9.21 -8.60 -2.58
N GLY A 77 9.22 -8.73 -3.90
CA GLY A 77 10.42 -8.49 -4.72
C GLY A 77 10.93 -7.05 -4.62
N TYR A 78 10.02 -6.08 -4.54
CA TYR A 78 10.35 -4.69 -4.25
C TYR A 78 10.50 -4.46 -2.74
N LYS A 79 11.73 -4.23 -2.26
CA LYS A 79 12.06 -4.07 -0.84
C LYS A 79 12.38 -2.65 -0.39
N LYS A 80 12.42 -1.68 -1.31
CA LYS A 80 12.76 -0.28 -1.02
C LYS A 80 11.53 0.50 -0.54
N ASN A 81 11.75 1.75 -0.12
CA ASN A 81 10.70 2.65 0.35
C ASN A 81 10.68 3.94 -0.49
N PRO A 82 9.49 4.54 -0.71
CA PRO A 82 8.18 3.99 -0.34
C PRO A 82 7.79 2.81 -1.25
N GLY A 83 6.94 1.92 -0.73
CA GLY A 83 6.30 0.88 -1.52
C GLY A 83 4.94 0.49 -0.96
N CYS A 84 4.02 0.15 -1.85
CA CYS A 84 2.65 -0.28 -1.55
C CYS A 84 2.32 -1.58 -2.31
N TYR A 85 1.19 -2.20 -1.99
CA TYR A 85 0.78 -3.45 -2.63
C TYR A 85 -0.36 -3.26 -3.61
N ILE A 86 -0.25 -3.91 -4.76
CA ILE A 86 -1.37 -4.13 -5.67
C ILE A 86 -1.90 -5.54 -5.46
N MET A 87 -3.23 -5.71 -5.58
CA MET A 87 -3.88 -7.01 -5.61
C MET A 87 -4.04 -7.46 -7.05
N CYS A 88 -3.74 -8.72 -7.34
CA CYS A 88 -3.98 -9.35 -8.63
C CYS A 88 -5.31 -10.09 -8.59
N TYR A 89 -6.19 -9.77 -9.54
CA TYR A 89 -7.52 -10.35 -9.68
C TYR A 89 -7.65 -11.08 -11.01
N SER A 90 -8.53 -12.07 -11.07
CA SER A 90 -8.90 -12.76 -12.30
C SER A 90 -10.38 -13.13 -12.29
N HIS A 91 -10.94 -13.45 -13.46
CA HIS A 91 -12.25 -14.10 -13.58
C HIS A 91 -12.19 -15.61 -13.29
N GLN A 92 -10.99 -16.20 -13.28
CA GLN A 92 -10.81 -17.59 -12.87
C GLN A 92 -10.96 -17.75 -11.36
N GLN A 93 -11.45 -18.90 -10.91
CA GLN A 93 -11.58 -19.20 -9.49
C GLN A 93 -10.23 -19.02 -8.78
N GLY A 94 -10.25 -18.27 -7.68
CA GLY A 94 -9.05 -17.90 -6.91
C GLY A 94 -9.20 -18.17 -5.42
N LEU A 95 -8.50 -17.37 -4.63
CA LEU A 95 -8.40 -17.52 -3.17
C LEU A 95 -9.74 -17.22 -2.49
N TYR A 96 -10.35 -16.11 -2.88
CA TYR A 96 -11.66 -15.69 -2.44
C TYR A 96 -12.31 -14.81 -3.50
N LYS A 97 -13.63 -14.72 -3.43
CA LYS A 97 -14.43 -13.84 -4.28
C LYS A 97 -14.33 -12.42 -3.74
N ALA A 98 -13.90 -11.47 -4.56
CA ALA A 98 -13.87 -10.05 -4.21
C ALA A 98 -15.11 -9.31 -4.74
N ALA A 99 -15.72 -9.81 -5.81
CA ALA A 99 -17.00 -9.36 -6.36
C ALA A 99 -17.59 -10.46 -7.26
N LYS A 100 -18.75 -10.20 -7.88
CA LYS A 100 -19.34 -11.13 -8.86
C LYS A 100 -18.30 -11.46 -9.94
N ASP A 101 -17.99 -12.75 -10.06
CA ASP A 101 -17.04 -13.32 -11.02
C ASP A 101 -15.63 -12.70 -10.98
N ILE A 102 -15.22 -12.13 -9.84
CA ILE A 102 -13.89 -11.57 -9.62
C ILE A 102 -13.27 -12.24 -8.39
N TYR A 103 -12.10 -12.84 -8.57
CA TYR A 103 -11.40 -13.55 -7.52
C TYR A 103 -10.00 -12.97 -7.30
N ALA A 104 -9.61 -12.86 -6.03
CA ALA A 104 -8.25 -12.49 -5.67
C ALA A 104 -7.29 -13.67 -5.90
N GLN A 105 -6.13 -13.39 -6.48
CA GLN A 105 -5.12 -14.39 -6.85
C GLN A 105 -3.81 -14.25 -6.05
N GLY A 106 -3.49 -13.04 -5.59
CA GLY A 106 -2.27 -12.75 -4.84
C GLY A 106 -1.94 -11.26 -4.83
N MET A 107 -0.89 -10.86 -4.11
CA MET A 107 -0.47 -9.45 -4.07
C MET A 107 0.98 -9.28 -4.51
N VAL A 108 1.30 -8.12 -5.05
CA VAL A 108 2.66 -7.75 -5.47
C VAL A 108 3.01 -6.41 -4.85
N ARG A 109 4.18 -6.31 -4.22
CA ARG A 109 4.70 -5.02 -3.74
C ARG A 109 5.39 -4.27 -4.87
N VAL A 110 5.08 -2.99 -5.01
CA VAL A 110 5.64 -2.09 -6.02
C VAL A 110 6.18 -0.81 -5.38
N ALA A 111 7.00 -0.07 -6.13
CA ALA A 111 7.32 1.31 -5.78
C ALA A 111 6.04 2.15 -5.83
N GLY A 112 5.76 2.91 -4.77
CA GLY A 112 4.52 3.68 -4.66
C GLY A 112 4.17 4.01 -3.24
N THR A 113 3.08 4.74 -3.05
CA THR A 113 2.55 5.14 -1.75
C THR A 113 1.07 4.84 -1.67
N TYR A 114 0.54 4.65 -0.47
CA TYR A 114 -0.89 4.63 -0.24
C TYR A 114 -1.44 6.06 -0.21
N ASP A 115 -2.34 6.38 -1.12
CA ASP A 115 -3.17 7.59 -1.05
C ASP A 115 -4.22 7.43 0.06
N ASN A 116 -4.28 8.43 0.94
CA ASN A 116 -5.12 8.46 2.14
C ASN A 116 -5.12 7.13 2.92
N ASN A 117 -3.96 6.46 2.99
CA ASN A 117 -3.81 5.17 3.66
C ASN A 117 -4.74 4.05 3.11
N ARG A 118 -5.19 4.13 1.85
CA ARG A 118 -6.14 3.15 1.28
C ARG A 118 -5.72 2.60 -0.07
N ILE A 119 -5.49 3.48 -1.04
CA ILE A 119 -5.25 3.06 -2.42
C ILE A 119 -3.76 3.10 -2.72
N CYS A 120 -3.16 1.97 -3.07
CA CYS A 120 -1.80 1.94 -3.58
C CYS A 120 -1.73 2.70 -4.90
N GLN A 121 -0.91 3.75 -4.92
CA GLN A 121 -0.56 4.57 -6.06
C GLN A 121 0.88 4.24 -6.46
N PRO A 122 1.10 3.41 -7.49
CA PRO A 122 2.42 3.12 -7.99
C PRO A 122 3.14 4.38 -8.47
N THR A 123 4.44 4.48 -8.22
CA THR A 123 5.24 5.64 -8.62
C THR A 123 5.21 5.84 -10.13
N GLY A 124 4.79 7.04 -10.56
CA GLY A 124 4.68 7.43 -11.97
C GLY A 124 3.32 7.11 -12.62
N ASP A 125 2.40 6.46 -11.91
CA ASP A 125 1.01 6.26 -12.35
C ASP A 125 0.01 6.68 -11.28
N GLU A 126 0.35 7.68 -10.50
CA GLU A 126 -0.52 8.23 -9.48
C GLU A 126 -1.85 8.68 -10.11
N GLN A 127 -2.95 8.34 -9.45
CA GLN A 127 -4.33 8.64 -9.86
C GLN A 127 -4.77 7.95 -11.17
N GLN A 128 -3.97 7.03 -11.71
CA GLN A 128 -4.32 6.27 -12.91
C GLN A 128 -5.10 5.00 -12.59
N VAL A 129 -5.86 4.52 -13.59
CA VAL A 129 -6.62 3.26 -13.50
C VAL A 129 -5.69 2.09 -13.79
N ILE A 130 -4.95 1.63 -12.77
CA ILE A 130 -3.93 0.58 -12.93
C ILE A 130 -4.49 -0.77 -13.42
N SER A 131 -5.79 -1.02 -13.24
CA SER A 131 -6.46 -2.24 -13.73
C SER A 131 -6.50 -2.33 -15.26
N ALA A 132 -6.50 -1.20 -15.96
CA ALA A 132 -6.52 -1.16 -17.41
C ALA A 132 -5.13 -1.26 -18.04
N MET A 133 -4.06 -1.02 -17.26
CA MET A 133 -2.70 -0.84 -17.79
C MET A 133 -1.98 -2.17 -18.01
N GLN A 134 -1.45 -2.37 -19.21
CA GLN A 134 -0.80 -3.63 -19.59
C GLN A 134 0.38 -4.00 -18.68
N LYS A 135 1.22 -3.03 -18.29
CA LYS A 135 2.37 -3.28 -17.43
C LYS A 135 2.02 -3.92 -16.08
N TYR A 136 0.84 -3.62 -15.53
CA TYR A 136 0.39 -4.22 -14.27
C TYR A 136 -0.30 -5.57 -14.47
N LYS A 137 -0.95 -5.79 -15.61
CA LYS A 137 -1.43 -7.12 -16.03
C LYS A 137 -0.25 -8.07 -16.21
N ASP A 138 0.77 -7.65 -16.94
CA ASP A 138 2.00 -8.41 -17.16
C ASP A 138 2.71 -8.71 -15.85
N LEU A 139 2.80 -7.73 -14.96
CA LEU A 139 3.38 -7.92 -13.62
C LEU A 139 2.61 -8.98 -12.83
N CYS A 140 1.28 -8.91 -12.78
CA CYS A 140 0.46 -9.91 -12.09
C CYS A 140 0.63 -11.30 -12.70
N ASN A 141 0.56 -11.42 -14.02
CA ASN A 141 0.74 -12.68 -14.74
C ASN A 141 2.13 -13.30 -14.52
N HIS A 142 3.16 -12.47 -14.40
CA HIS A 142 4.53 -12.94 -14.18
C HIS A 142 4.79 -13.33 -12.72
N LYS A 143 4.24 -12.59 -11.75
CA LYS A 143 4.55 -12.75 -10.32
C LYS A 143 3.63 -13.72 -9.60
N ILE A 144 2.38 -13.84 -10.02
CA ILE A 144 1.37 -14.65 -9.35
C ILE A 144 1.07 -15.88 -10.20
N LYS A 145 1.48 -17.05 -9.70
CA LYS A 145 1.40 -18.32 -10.45
C LYS A 145 -0.02 -18.66 -10.95
N ASN A 146 -1.05 -18.29 -10.19
CA ASN A 146 -2.44 -18.61 -10.50
C ASN A 146 -3.07 -17.67 -11.53
N CYS A 147 -2.34 -16.68 -12.03
CA CYS A 147 -2.92 -15.68 -12.91
C CYS A 147 -3.18 -16.15 -14.35
N ALA A 148 -2.60 -17.28 -14.78
CA ALA A 148 -2.88 -17.92 -16.07
C ALA A 148 -2.98 -16.98 -17.30
N ASN A 149 -2.24 -15.86 -17.29
CA ASN A 149 -2.28 -14.78 -18.29
C ASN A 149 -3.59 -13.97 -18.38
N ASP A 150 -4.47 -14.07 -17.39
CA ASP A 150 -5.78 -13.38 -17.33
C ASP A 150 -5.98 -12.61 -16.02
N CYS A 151 -4.89 -12.03 -15.49
CA CYS A 151 -4.97 -11.15 -14.32
C CYS A 151 -4.90 -9.67 -14.66
N TRP A 152 -5.50 -8.87 -13.77
CA TRP A 152 -5.30 -7.42 -13.69
C TRP A 152 -5.02 -6.99 -12.25
N ALA A 153 -4.52 -5.76 -12.10
CA ALA A 153 -4.17 -5.19 -10.81
C ALA A 153 -5.27 -4.27 -10.25
N GLY A 154 -5.40 -4.20 -8.92
CA GLY A 154 -6.18 -3.17 -8.23
C GLY A 154 -5.46 -2.66 -6.97
N GLY A 155 -5.68 -1.38 -6.65
CA GLY A 155 -4.93 -0.67 -5.60
C GLY A 155 -5.58 -0.64 -4.22
N ASP A 156 -6.85 -1.04 -4.07
CA ASP A 156 -7.57 -0.99 -2.78
C ASP A 156 -7.10 -2.12 -1.83
N THR A 157 -5.94 -1.88 -1.21
CA THR A 157 -5.23 -2.86 -0.37
C THR A 157 -4.76 -2.27 0.96
N GLY A 158 -5.01 -0.98 1.20
CA GLY A 158 -4.59 -0.33 2.43
C GLY A 158 -5.27 -0.92 3.68
N GLY A 159 -6.52 -1.36 3.53
CA GLY A 159 -7.28 -2.01 4.61
C GLY A 159 -6.57 -3.21 5.26
N TRP A 160 -5.66 -3.88 4.54
CA TRP A 160 -4.87 -5.00 5.08
C TRP A 160 -3.96 -4.61 6.24
N TYR A 161 -3.50 -3.36 6.27
CA TYR A 161 -2.70 -2.82 7.37
C TYR A 161 -3.55 -2.36 8.57
N GLY A 162 -4.85 -2.69 8.59
CA GLY A 162 -5.79 -2.16 9.59
C GLY A 162 -6.20 -0.73 9.31
N MET A 163 -5.98 -0.24 8.09
CA MET A 163 -6.39 1.09 7.63
C MET A 163 -7.83 1.02 7.16
N GLN A 164 -8.75 0.81 8.09
CA GLN A 164 -10.15 1.11 7.83
C GLN A 164 -10.34 2.62 8.00
N LEU A 165 -11.03 3.25 7.07
CA LEU A 165 -11.51 4.61 7.30
C LEU A 165 -12.37 4.54 8.57
N ASN A 166 -12.03 5.35 9.58
CA ASN A 166 -13.11 5.83 10.45
C ASN A 166 -14.09 6.55 9.50
N PRO A 167 -15.37 6.15 9.44
CA PRO A 167 -16.36 6.84 8.64
C PRO A 167 -16.46 8.33 9.01
#